data_AF-A0A540KGZ3-F1
#
_entry.id   AF-A0A540KGZ3-F1
#
_cell.length_a   1.000
_cell.length_b   1.000
_cell.length_c   1.000
_cell.angle_alpha   90.00
_cell.angle_beta   90.00
_cell.angle_gamma   90.00
#
_symmetry.space_group_name_H-M   'P 1'
#
loop_
_entity.id
_entity.type
_entity.pdbx_description
1 polymer ?
#
loop_
_entity_poly.entity_id
_entity_poly.type
_entity_poly.pdbx_seq_one_letter_code
_entity_poly.pdbx_strand_id
1 'polypeptide(L)'
;MLSTLVFTFHASRVIGTGTFGCGSAIVEGEDFIAENITFENSAPEGSGQAVAIRVTADRCAFYNCRFLGWQDTLYLHYGKQYLKDCYVEGSVDFIFGNSSALLEHCHIHCKSAGFITAQCRKSSQETTGYVFLRYVGSLTFRPSWLKLLVAYISN
;
A
#
# COMPACT_ATOMS: atom_id res chain seq x y z
N MET A 1 9.74 -20.92 -12.61
CA MET A 1 9.47 -21.19 -11.19
C MET A 1 8.11 -20.56 -10.91
N LEU A 2 7.07 -21.37 -10.80
CA LEU A 2 5.68 -20.90 -10.66
C LEU A 2 5.47 -20.46 -9.21
N SER A 3 5.41 -19.15 -8.97
CA SER A 3 5.07 -18.60 -7.65
C SER A 3 3.55 -18.65 -7.46
N THR A 4 3.16 -19.26 -6.36
CA THR A 4 1.79 -19.57 -5.95
C THR A 4 0.89 -18.33 -5.92
N LEU A 5 -0.25 -18.41 -6.62
CA LEU A 5 -1.40 -17.52 -6.45
C LEU A 5 -2.25 -18.04 -5.29
N VAL A 6 -2.13 -17.42 -4.10
CA VAL A 6 -3.04 -17.69 -2.98
C VAL A 6 -4.06 -16.56 -2.90
N PHE A 7 -5.30 -16.83 -3.30
CA PHE A 7 -6.45 -16.00 -2.93
C PHE A 7 -7.03 -16.54 -1.62
N THR A 8 -6.93 -15.78 -0.54
CA THR A 8 -7.62 -16.09 0.72
C THR A 8 -8.68 -15.04 0.96
N PHE A 9 -9.91 -15.27 0.49
CA PHE A 9 -11.04 -14.42 0.84
C PHE A 9 -11.37 -14.59 2.33
N HIS A 10 -11.25 -13.52 3.11
CA HIS A 10 -11.88 -13.43 4.43
C HIS A 10 -12.95 -12.36 4.35
N ALA A 11 -14.19 -12.73 4.68
CA ALA A 11 -15.24 -11.75 4.95
C ALA A 11 -14.74 -10.80 6.04
N SER A 12 -14.79 -9.50 5.77
CA SER A 12 -14.37 -8.43 6.67
C SER A 12 -14.98 -8.67 8.06
N ARG A 13 -14.16 -9.11 9.02
CA ARG A 13 -14.64 -9.40 10.37
C ARG A 13 -14.06 -8.40 11.37
N VAL A 14 -15.00 -7.58 11.84
CA VAL A 14 -15.08 -6.88 13.14
C VAL A 14 -14.11 -5.71 13.36
N ILE A 15 -14.73 -4.52 13.34
CA ILE A 15 -14.28 -3.28 13.97
C ILE A 15 -13.61 -3.61 15.32
N GLY A 16 -12.34 -3.22 15.48
CA GLY A 16 -11.67 -3.18 16.78
C GLY A 16 -10.62 -4.26 17.10
N THR A 17 -10.23 -5.15 16.18
CA THR A 17 -9.21 -6.20 16.45
C THR A 17 -7.80 -5.92 15.92
N GLY A 18 -7.57 -4.76 15.29
CA GLY A 18 -6.27 -4.33 14.77
C GLY A 18 -6.00 -4.74 13.31
N THR A 19 -5.29 -3.88 12.59
CA THR A 19 -5.09 -3.92 11.12
C THR A 19 -4.23 -5.10 10.62
N PHE A 20 -3.45 -5.73 11.49
CA PHE A 20 -2.48 -6.75 11.09
C PHE A 20 -3.12 -8.05 10.56
N GLY A 21 -4.31 -8.42 11.03
CA GLY A 21 -4.96 -9.70 10.71
C GLY A 21 -6.01 -9.65 9.58
N CYS A 22 -6.32 -8.49 9.01
CA CYS A 22 -7.55 -8.28 8.22
C CYS A 22 -7.37 -7.93 6.74
N GLY A 23 -6.24 -8.29 6.12
CA GLY A 23 -6.05 -8.11 4.67
C GLY A 23 -6.89 -9.10 3.84
N SER A 24 -7.56 -8.62 2.78
CA SER A 24 -8.17 -9.51 1.76
C SER A 24 -7.13 -10.44 1.13
N ALA A 25 -5.86 -10.04 1.12
CA ALA A 25 -4.71 -10.87 0.81
C ALA A 25 -3.58 -10.64 1.81
N ILE A 26 -2.84 -11.70 2.12
CA ILE A 26 -1.68 -11.67 3.01
C ILE A 26 -0.51 -12.34 2.28
N VAL A 27 0.58 -11.58 2.09
CA VAL A 27 1.83 -12.05 1.49
C VAL A 27 2.89 -12.12 2.57
N GLU A 28 3.37 -13.33 2.84
CA GLU A 28 4.41 -13.62 3.85
C GLU A 28 5.59 -14.42 3.28
N GLY A 29 5.51 -14.84 2.02
CA GLY A 29 6.61 -15.48 1.31
C GLY A 29 7.53 -14.46 0.66
N GLU A 30 8.83 -14.61 0.85
CA GLU A 30 9.85 -13.82 0.16
C GLU A 30 9.82 -14.08 -1.36
N ASP A 31 10.35 -13.12 -2.13
CA ASP A 31 10.42 -13.20 -3.60
C ASP A 31 9.04 -13.34 -4.29
N PHE A 32 7.97 -12.93 -3.61
CA PHE A 32 6.63 -12.92 -4.19
C PHE A 32 6.54 -11.92 -5.35
N ILE A 33 6.02 -12.38 -6.48
CA ILE A 33 5.76 -11.55 -7.66
C ILE A 33 4.29 -11.69 -8.04
N ALA A 34 3.62 -10.54 -8.21
CA ALA A 34 2.30 -10.46 -8.80
C ALA A 34 2.32 -9.56 -10.03
N GLU A 35 1.60 -9.97 -11.08
CA GLU A 35 1.45 -9.20 -12.31
C GLU A 35 0.01 -9.24 -12.79
N ASN A 36 -0.54 -8.10 -13.22
CA ASN A 36 -1.90 -8.00 -13.78
C ASN A 36 -3.01 -8.48 -12.82
N ILE A 37 -2.83 -8.28 -11.51
CA ILE A 37 -3.79 -8.71 -10.46
C ILE A 37 -4.41 -7.50 -9.78
N THR A 38 -5.70 -7.61 -9.42
CA THR A 38 -6.39 -6.66 -8.54
C THR A 38 -6.55 -7.23 -7.14
N PHE A 39 -6.09 -6.48 -6.14
CA PHE A 39 -6.35 -6.72 -4.73
C PHE A 39 -7.35 -5.67 -4.25
N GLU A 40 -8.49 -6.12 -3.73
CA GLU A 40 -9.58 -5.23 -3.32
C GLU A 40 -10.10 -5.58 -1.94
N ASN A 41 -10.40 -4.54 -1.15
CA ASN A 41 -11.30 -4.64 -0.02
C ASN A 41 -12.53 -3.75 -0.28
N SER A 42 -13.69 -4.39 -0.43
CA SER A 42 -14.95 -3.73 -0.81
C SER A 42 -15.76 -3.19 0.38
N ALA A 43 -15.14 -3.08 1.56
CA ALA A 43 -15.76 -2.40 2.69
C ALA A 43 -16.14 -0.95 2.30
N PRO A 44 -17.33 -0.45 2.70
CA PRO A 44 -17.80 0.87 2.29
C PRO A 44 -17.00 2.00 2.96
N GLU A 45 -17.08 3.21 2.39
CA GLU A 45 -16.51 4.40 3.03
C GLU A 45 -17.05 4.56 4.46
N GLY A 46 -16.18 4.90 5.41
CA GLY A 46 -16.54 5.05 6.82
C GLY A 46 -16.56 3.75 7.62
N SER A 47 -16.18 2.60 7.03
CA SER A 47 -16.04 1.32 7.76
C SER A 47 -14.87 1.26 8.74
N GLY A 48 -14.00 2.28 8.75
CA GLY A 48 -12.70 2.22 9.41
C GLY A 48 -11.68 1.43 8.57
N GLN A 49 -10.65 0.89 9.23
CA GLN A 49 -9.54 0.19 8.57
C GLN A 49 -10.00 -1.04 7.77
N ALA A 50 -9.62 -1.11 6.49
CA ALA A 50 -10.00 -2.20 5.59
C ALA A 50 -8.89 -2.48 4.56
N VAL A 51 -8.01 -3.42 4.91
CA VAL A 51 -6.81 -3.73 4.12
C VAL A 51 -7.16 -4.59 2.90
N ALA A 52 -6.75 -4.15 1.71
CA ALA A 52 -6.83 -4.96 0.48
C ALA A 52 -5.71 -6.00 0.43
N ILE A 53 -4.49 -5.60 0.79
CA ILE A 53 -3.35 -6.51 0.90
C ILE A 53 -2.38 -6.08 1.99
N ARG A 54 -1.87 -7.07 2.73
CA ARG A 54 -0.70 -6.91 3.60
C ARG A 54 0.49 -7.65 3.04
N VAL A 55 1.64 -6.98 2.99
CA VAL A 55 2.91 -7.56 2.56
C VAL A 55 3.92 -7.50 3.71
N THR A 56 4.24 -8.68 4.25
CA THR A 56 5.24 -8.90 5.30
C THR A 56 6.29 -9.87 4.76
N ALA A 57 7.05 -9.46 3.76
CA ALA A 57 8.03 -10.30 3.10
C ALA A 57 9.10 -9.45 2.39
N ASP A 58 10.32 -9.99 2.25
CA ASP A 58 11.40 -9.31 1.53
C ASP A 58 11.38 -9.62 0.03
N ARG A 59 11.87 -8.67 -0.78
CA ARG A 59 12.02 -8.78 -2.24
C ARG A 59 10.71 -9.07 -2.98
N CYS A 60 9.61 -8.44 -2.56
CA CYS A 60 8.33 -8.56 -3.24
C CYS A 60 8.22 -7.56 -4.40
N ALA A 61 7.63 -7.98 -5.51
CA ALA A 61 7.40 -7.14 -6.68
C ALA A 61 5.96 -7.21 -7.20
N PHE A 62 5.44 -6.08 -7.64
CA PHE A 62 4.10 -5.95 -8.22
C PHE A 62 4.19 -5.17 -9.53
N TYR A 63 3.66 -5.75 -10.60
CA TYR A 63 3.70 -5.18 -11.95
C TYR A 63 2.29 -5.03 -12.51
N ASN A 64 1.89 -3.82 -12.89
CA ASN A 64 0.54 -3.55 -13.42
C ASN A 64 -0.58 -4.11 -12.53
N CYS A 65 -0.40 -4.02 -11.22
CA CYS A 65 -1.38 -4.46 -10.23
C CYS A 65 -2.28 -3.29 -9.80
N ARG A 66 -3.47 -3.61 -9.30
CA ARG A 66 -4.42 -2.64 -8.77
C ARG A 66 -4.68 -2.92 -7.29
N PHE A 67 -4.68 -1.88 -6.47
CA PHE A 67 -4.95 -1.95 -5.03
C PHE A 67 -6.11 -1.03 -4.70
N LEU A 68 -7.27 -1.62 -4.39
CA LEU A 68 -8.54 -0.92 -4.27
C LEU A 68 -9.09 -0.98 -2.85
N GLY A 69 -9.46 0.17 -2.29
CA GLY A 69 -10.00 0.26 -0.93
C GLY A 69 -10.41 1.69 -0.55
N TRP A 70 -10.47 1.93 0.77
CA TRP A 70 -10.75 3.23 1.37
C TRP A 70 -9.65 3.57 2.39
N GLN A 71 -9.86 3.26 3.67
CA GLN A 71 -8.86 3.45 4.71
C GLN A 71 -7.97 2.21 4.82
N ASP A 72 -6.65 2.41 4.94
CA ASP A 72 -5.64 1.35 5.11
C ASP A 72 -5.57 0.36 3.92
N THR A 73 -5.74 0.80 2.66
CA THR A 73 -5.79 -0.09 1.47
C THR A 73 -4.55 -1.00 1.32
N LEU A 74 -3.34 -0.42 1.27
CA LEU A 74 -2.09 -1.11 0.92
C LEU A 74 -1.13 -1.10 2.10
N TYR A 75 -1.04 -2.24 2.79
CA TYR A 75 -0.20 -2.39 3.97
C TYR A 75 1.18 -2.96 3.61
N LEU A 76 2.12 -2.07 3.31
CA LEU A 76 3.53 -2.40 3.06
C LEU A 76 4.26 -2.56 4.41
N HIS A 77 3.94 -3.62 5.14
CA HIS A 77 4.31 -3.80 6.55
C HIS A 77 5.83 -3.93 6.76
N TYR A 78 6.51 -4.82 6.02
CA TYR A 78 7.94 -5.11 6.18
C TYR A 78 8.60 -5.53 4.86
N GLY A 79 9.93 -5.42 4.79
CA GLY A 79 10.77 -5.89 3.68
C GLY A 79 10.99 -4.85 2.58
N LYS A 80 11.70 -5.25 1.53
CA LYS A 80 11.87 -4.46 0.30
C LYS A 80 10.76 -4.78 -0.70
N GLN A 81 10.09 -3.74 -1.18
CA GLN A 81 8.93 -3.88 -2.06
C GLN A 81 9.07 -2.97 -3.29
N TYR A 82 8.80 -3.51 -4.47
CA TYR A 82 8.84 -2.77 -5.72
C TYR A 82 7.47 -2.82 -6.41
N LEU A 83 6.88 -1.66 -6.68
CA LEU A 83 5.62 -1.53 -7.36
C LEU A 83 5.86 -0.74 -8.64
N LYS A 84 5.51 -1.31 -9.79
CA LYS A 84 5.74 -0.69 -11.09
C LYS A 84 4.47 -0.70 -11.93
N ASP A 85 4.14 0.45 -12.51
CA ASP A 85 2.96 0.63 -13.38
C ASP A 85 1.65 0.26 -12.67
N CYS A 86 1.61 0.35 -11.33
CA CYS A 86 0.46 -0.04 -10.52
C CYS A 86 -0.53 1.10 -10.31
N TYR A 87 -1.78 0.76 -9.98
CA TYR A 87 -2.81 1.70 -9.56
C TYR A 87 -3.16 1.48 -8.09
N VAL A 88 -3.21 2.56 -7.31
CA VAL A 88 -3.59 2.51 -5.88
C VAL A 88 -4.67 3.55 -5.61
N GLU A 89 -5.75 3.15 -4.94
CA GLU A 89 -6.80 4.08 -4.49
C GLU A 89 -7.19 3.93 -3.02
N GLY A 90 -7.59 5.05 -2.41
CA GLY A 90 -8.07 5.09 -1.03
C GLY A 90 -8.36 6.52 -0.55
N SER A 91 -8.55 6.69 0.76
CA SER A 91 -8.84 7.98 1.39
C SER A 91 -7.85 8.32 2.50
N VAL A 92 -7.83 7.55 3.58
CA VAL A 92 -7.00 7.79 4.78
C VAL A 92 -5.94 6.70 4.91
N ASP A 93 -4.68 7.12 5.07
CA ASP A 93 -3.52 6.26 5.34
C ASP A 93 -3.42 5.05 4.39
N PHE A 94 -3.84 5.21 3.14
CA PHE A 94 -4.10 4.07 2.27
C PHE A 94 -2.83 3.42 1.68
N ILE A 95 -1.65 4.01 1.88
CA ILE A 95 -0.34 3.39 1.70
C ILE A 95 0.44 3.51 3.01
N PHE A 96 0.56 2.44 3.79
CA PHE A 96 1.07 2.53 5.16
C PHE A 96 1.94 1.36 5.56
N GLY A 97 2.67 1.50 6.67
CA GLY A 97 3.60 0.50 7.19
C GLY A 97 5.04 0.99 7.34
N ASN A 98 5.99 0.06 7.49
CA ASN A 98 7.40 0.36 7.74
C ASN A 98 8.34 -0.44 6.82
N SER A 99 7.95 -0.67 5.56
CA SER A 99 8.82 -1.27 4.55
C SER A 99 9.73 -0.24 3.88
N SER A 100 10.70 -0.73 3.10
CA SER A 100 11.41 0.06 2.09
C SER A 100 10.73 -0.17 0.75
N ALA A 101 10.02 0.83 0.22
CA ALA A 101 9.23 0.65 -1.01
C ALA A 101 9.54 1.68 -2.09
N LEU A 102 9.65 1.21 -3.32
CA LEU A 102 9.72 2.06 -4.52
C LEU A 102 8.43 1.86 -5.33
N LEU A 103 7.70 2.95 -5.53
CA LEU A 103 6.52 3.04 -6.39
C LEU A 103 6.91 3.79 -7.65
N GLU A 104 7.20 3.06 -8.72
CA GLU A 104 7.61 3.60 -10.01
C GLU A 104 6.43 3.62 -10.99
N HIS A 105 6.19 4.77 -11.62
CA HIS A 105 5.15 4.95 -12.61
C HIS A 105 3.75 4.52 -12.15
N CYS A 106 3.51 4.61 -10.84
CA CYS A 106 2.23 4.26 -10.25
C CYS A 106 1.24 5.42 -10.36
N HIS A 107 -0.03 5.09 -10.53
CA HIS A 107 -1.14 6.03 -10.43
C HIS A 107 -1.71 5.99 -9.01
N ILE A 108 -1.74 7.14 -8.34
CA ILE A 108 -2.24 7.27 -6.97
C ILE A 108 -3.52 8.11 -6.98
N HIS A 109 -4.66 7.49 -6.64
CA HIS A 109 -5.98 8.11 -6.69
C HIS A 109 -6.59 8.29 -5.28
N CYS A 110 -6.74 9.54 -4.86
CA CYS A 110 -7.43 9.88 -3.61
C CYS A 110 -8.94 9.96 -3.87
N LYS A 111 -9.72 9.03 -3.29
CA LYS A 111 -11.18 8.95 -3.43
C LYS A 111 -11.93 10.02 -2.65
N SER A 112 -11.37 10.45 -1.52
CA SER A 112 -11.89 11.52 -0.68
C SER A 112 -10.74 12.22 0.07
N ALA A 113 -11.06 13.21 0.91
CA ALA A 113 -10.06 13.92 1.69
C ALA A 113 -9.40 13.00 2.73
N GLY A 114 -8.08 13.07 2.85
CA GLY A 114 -7.33 12.24 3.80
C GLY A 114 -5.83 12.31 3.56
N PHE A 115 -5.14 11.20 3.78
CA PHE A 115 -3.69 11.08 3.72
C PHE A 115 -3.31 9.92 2.80
N ILE A 116 -2.32 10.16 1.94
CA ILE A 116 -1.80 9.11 1.05
C ILE A 116 -0.97 8.11 1.84
N THR A 117 -0.09 8.61 2.71
CA THR A 117 0.89 7.76 3.40
C THR A 117 0.86 7.90 4.91
N ALA A 118 0.93 6.76 5.61
CA ALA A 118 1.25 6.68 7.04
C ALA A 118 2.48 5.80 7.27
N GLN A 119 3.65 6.35 6.96
CA GLN A 119 4.92 5.66 7.12
C GLN A 119 5.30 5.60 8.62
N CYS A 120 5.67 4.42 9.09
CA CYS A 120 5.85 4.09 10.51
C CYS A 120 7.31 3.89 10.94
N ARG A 121 8.26 4.60 10.31
CA ARG A 121 9.68 4.60 10.70
C ARG A 121 9.84 5.15 12.11
N LYS A 122 10.47 4.38 12.99
CA LYS A 122 10.57 4.73 14.42
C LYS A 122 11.88 5.38 14.81
N SER A 123 12.93 5.23 14.01
CA SER A 123 14.24 5.81 14.30
C SER A 123 14.96 6.27 13.03
N SER A 124 15.97 7.13 13.19
CA SER A 124 16.81 7.58 12.07
C SER A 124 17.79 6.49 11.58
N GLN A 125 17.97 5.41 12.34
CA GLN A 125 18.80 4.27 11.96
C GLN A 125 18.07 3.28 11.03
N GLU A 126 16.74 3.33 10.99
CA GLU A 126 15.95 2.53 10.05
C GLU A 126 16.11 3.05 8.61
N THR A 127 16.43 2.15 7.70
CA THR A 127 16.58 2.42 6.25
C THR A 127 15.27 2.23 5.48
N THR A 128 14.14 2.29 6.19
CA THR A 128 12.78 2.16 5.66
C THR A 128 12.26 3.52 5.19
N GLY A 129 11.28 3.48 4.30
CA GLY A 129 10.73 4.68 3.67
C GLY A 129 10.15 4.38 2.30
N TYR A 130 9.34 5.31 1.80
CA TYR A 130 8.67 5.19 0.51
C TYR A 130 9.23 6.22 -0.47
N VAL A 131 9.51 5.76 -1.68
CA VAL A 131 9.95 6.58 -2.80
C VAL A 131 8.93 6.46 -3.91
N PHE A 132 8.44 7.60 -4.40
CA PHE A 132 7.52 7.67 -5.55
C PHE A 132 8.29 8.25 -6.74
N LEU A 133 8.50 7.44 -7.77
CA LEU A 133 9.26 7.79 -8.97
C LEU A 133 8.32 7.84 -10.18
N ARG A 134 8.34 8.95 -10.94
CA ARG A 134 7.53 9.12 -12.17
C ARG A 134 6.03 8.82 -11.98
N TYR A 135 5.45 9.14 -10.83
CA TYR A 135 4.04 8.88 -10.55
C TYR A 135 3.10 9.84 -11.34
N VAL A 136 1.89 9.38 -11.63
CA VAL A 136 0.84 10.21 -12.26
C VAL A 136 -0.35 10.32 -11.30
N GLY A 137 -0.65 11.52 -10.81
CA GLY A 137 -1.80 11.75 -9.91
C GLY A 137 -2.12 13.23 -9.73
N SER A 138 -3.40 13.56 -9.51
CA SER A 138 -3.82 14.91 -9.13
C SER A 138 -3.73 15.07 -7.61
N LEU A 139 -2.66 15.72 -7.14
CA LEU A 139 -2.55 16.10 -5.74
C LEU A 139 -3.45 17.32 -5.48
N THR A 140 -4.58 17.13 -4.80
CA THR A 140 -5.31 18.24 -4.19
C THR A 140 -4.56 18.65 -2.92
N PHE A 141 -3.53 19.48 -3.08
CA PHE A 141 -2.67 19.93 -1.99
C PHE A 141 -3.42 20.84 -1.01
N ARG A 142 -3.54 20.45 0.26
CA ARG A 142 -3.67 21.39 1.38
C ARG A 142 -2.34 21.40 2.18
N PRO A 143 -1.64 22.55 2.32
CA PRO A 143 -0.25 22.61 2.81
C PRO A 143 0.04 22.09 4.22
N SER A 144 -0.94 21.69 5.03
CA SER A 144 -0.75 21.32 6.45
C SER A 144 -0.51 19.83 6.71
N TRP A 145 -0.40 18.99 5.67
CA TRP A 145 -0.59 17.54 5.79
C TRP A 145 0.60 16.66 5.34
N LEU A 146 1.85 17.09 5.60
CA LEU A 146 3.03 16.24 5.34
C LEU A 146 3.58 15.56 6.59
N LYS A 147 3.47 14.23 6.63
CA LYS A 147 4.55 13.33 7.07
C LYS A 147 5.02 12.51 5.87
N LEU A 148 5.62 13.20 4.88
CA LEU A 148 6.28 12.56 3.74
C LEU A 148 7.74 12.24 4.10
N LEU A 149 8.21 11.05 3.77
CA LEU A 149 9.60 10.60 3.90
C LEU A 149 9.85 9.58 2.77
N VAL A 150 10.63 9.76 1.68
CA VAL A 150 11.60 10.78 1.21
C VAL A 150 11.58 10.86 -0.35
N ALA A 151 12.02 12.02 -0.86
CA ALA A 151 12.31 12.48 -2.23
C ALA A 151 12.87 11.49 -3.29
N TYR A 152 12.41 11.61 -4.55
CA TYR A 152 13.08 12.41 -5.60
C TYR A 152 12.08 12.71 -6.75
N ILE A 153 11.85 13.99 -7.02
CA ILE A 153 11.17 14.45 -8.24
C ILE A 153 12.26 14.51 -9.32
N SER A 154 12.13 13.74 -10.40
CA SER A 154 12.93 13.97 -11.62
C SER A 154 11.99 14.20 -12.80
N ASN A 155 12.08 15.42 -13.35
CA ASN A 155 11.45 16.02 -14.53
C ASN A 155 10.39 15.21 -15.27
#